data_AF-F8Q9W1-F1
#
_entry.id   AF-F8Q9W1-F1
#
_cell.length_a   1.000
_cell.length_b   1.000
_cell.length_c   1.000
_cell.angle_alpha   90.00
_cell.angle_beta   90.00
_cell.angle_gamma   90.00
#
_symmetry.space_group_name_H-M   'P 1'
#
loop_
_entity.id
_entity.type
_entity.pdbx_description
1 polymer ?
#
loop_
_entity_poly.entity_id
_entity_poly.type
_entity_poly.pdbx_seq_one_letter_code
_entity_poly.pdbx_strand_id
1 'polypeptide(L)'
;KYAKPHSAEWLARRIKDQKEERAKALVRNWASPQCYPHITTDTINLLKQHDEEYIVEQLNVIKDFASLPPSHQRKLSLQCQLSTIDDHQTHVIPVLIDSGCTDSIIDEAFVRQHNISTKPLP
;
A
#
# COMPACT_ATOMS: atom_id res chain seq x y z
N LYS A 1 10.00 -15.66 -27.60
CA LYS A 1 10.97 -14.53 -27.77
C LYS A 1 11.86 -14.48 -26.54
N TYR A 2 13.18 -14.35 -26.67
CA TYR A 2 14.08 -14.22 -25.52
C TYR A 2 13.90 -12.85 -24.88
N ALA A 3 13.58 -12.80 -23.58
CA ALA A 3 13.56 -11.54 -22.83
C ALA A 3 14.99 -11.16 -22.44
N LYS A 4 15.32 -9.87 -22.52
CA LYS A 4 16.64 -9.36 -22.17
C LYS A 4 16.94 -9.69 -20.70
N PRO A 5 18.08 -10.30 -20.36
CA PRO A 5 18.45 -10.55 -18.95
C PRO A 5 18.35 -9.27 -18.13
N HIS A 6 17.86 -9.37 -16.89
CA HIS A 6 17.62 -8.21 -16.00
C HIS A 6 16.58 -7.19 -16.50
N SER A 7 15.66 -7.59 -17.38
CA SER A 7 14.45 -6.80 -17.69
C SER A 7 13.26 -7.23 -16.84
N ALA A 8 12.24 -6.38 -16.73
CA ALA A 8 10.99 -6.71 -16.06
C ALA A 8 10.31 -7.93 -16.71
N GLU A 9 10.34 -8.04 -18.04
CA GLU A 9 9.83 -9.20 -18.79
C GLU A 9 10.56 -10.50 -18.43
N TRP A 10 11.89 -10.44 -18.32
CA TRP A 10 12.69 -11.59 -17.90
C TRP A 10 12.36 -12.01 -16.47
N LEU A 11 12.19 -11.03 -15.57
CA LEU A 11 11.86 -11.28 -14.18
C LEU A 11 10.44 -11.85 -14.02
N ALA A 12 9.46 -11.35 -14.79
CA ALA A 12 8.09 -11.84 -14.79
C ALA A 12 8.03 -13.34 -15.13
N ARG A 13 8.78 -13.78 -16.15
CA ARG A 13 8.90 -15.21 -16.49
C ARG A 13 9.56 -16.01 -15.38
N ARG A 14 10.63 -15.49 -14.78
CA ARG A 14 11.30 -16.15 -13.65
C ARG A 14 10.42 -16.30 -12.43
N ILE A 15 9.54 -15.34 -12.15
CA ILE A 15 8.59 -15.42 -11.03
C ILE A 15 7.64 -16.60 -11.22
N LYS A 16 7.13 -16.83 -12.45
CA LYS A 16 6.27 -17.98 -12.75
C LYS A 16 7.00 -19.31 -12.64
N ASP A 17 8.22 -19.39 -13.15
CA ASP A 17 8.97 -20.65 -13.23
C ASP A 17 9.58 -21.10 -11.89
N GLN A 18 9.84 -20.17 -10.96
CA GLN A 18 10.55 -20.46 -9.71
C GLN A 18 9.61 -20.81 -8.56
N LYS A 19 10.13 -21.56 -7.58
CA LYS A 19 9.46 -21.76 -6.28
C LYS A 19 9.23 -20.42 -5.58
N GLU A 20 8.17 -20.34 -4.77
CA GLU A 20 7.73 -19.11 -4.09
C GLU A 20 8.86 -18.38 -3.35
N GLU A 21 9.65 -19.09 -2.54
CA GLU A 21 10.79 -18.50 -1.81
C GLU A 21 11.83 -17.83 -2.73
N ARG A 22 12.13 -18.45 -3.87
CA ARG A 22 13.05 -17.88 -4.86
C ARG A 22 12.43 -16.70 -5.60
N ALA A 23 11.16 -16.83 -5.99
CA ALA A 23 10.43 -15.73 -6.63
C ALA A 23 10.35 -14.50 -5.70
N LYS A 24 10.11 -14.72 -4.41
CA LYS A 24 10.12 -13.68 -3.38
C LYS A 24 11.46 -12.97 -3.29
N ALA A 25 12.57 -13.71 -3.25
CA ALA A 25 13.91 -13.13 -3.24
C ALA A 25 14.22 -12.34 -4.53
N LEU A 26 13.79 -12.84 -5.68
CA LEU A 26 13.95 -12.17 -6.98
C LEU A 26 13.19 -10.84 -7.03
N VAL A 27 11.93 -10.81 -6.58
CA VAL A 27 11.12 -9.58 -6.50
C VAL A 27 11.71 -8.60 -5.49
N ARG A 28 12.18 -9.08 -4.34
CA ARG A 28 12.82 -8.25 -3.32
C ARG A 28 14.10 -7.58 -3.82
N ASN A 29 14.92 -8.29 -4.61
CA ASN A 29 16.12 -7.72 -5.23
C ASN A 29 15.82 -6.69 -6.33
N TRP A 30 14.61 -6.73 -6.90
CA TRP A 30 14.17 -5.80 -7.93
C TRP A 30 13.47 -4.57 -7.37
N ALA A 31 12.73 -4.74 -6.28
CA ALA A 31 11.89 -3.71 -5.68
C ALA A 31 12.69 -2.68 -4.85
N SER A 32 12.10 -1.50 -4.70
CA SER A 32 12.57 -0.50 -3.75
C SER A 32 12.44 -0.99 -2.29
N PRO A 33 13.32 -0.58 -1.36
CA PRO A 33 13.29 -1.04 0.05
C PRO A 33 11.96 -0.82 0.77
N GLN A 34 11.23 0.23 0.39
CA GLN A 34 9.91 0.58 0.96
C GLN A 34 8.86 -0.49 0.66
N CYS A 35 9.00 -1.26 -0.43
CA CYS A 35 8.08 -2.33 -0.79
C CYS A 35 8.36 -3.65 -0.06
N TYR A 36 9.49 -3.79 0.63
CA TYR A 36 9.90 -5.05 1.26
C TYR A 36 8.88 -5.68 2.21
N PRO A 37 8.13 -4.91 3.03
CA PRO A 37 7.07 -5.47 3.88
C PRO A 37 5.92 -6.07 3.08
N HIS A 38 5.66 -5.55 1.88
CA HIS A 38 4.54 -5.94 1.02
C HIS A 38 4.85 -7.13 0.09
N ILE A 39 6.12 -7.56 0.01
CA ILE A 39 6.55 -8.72 -0.79
C ILE A 39 6.39 -9.98 0.08
N THR A 40 5.14 -10.39 0.28
CA THR A 40 4.75 -11.60 1.02
C THR A 40 4.61 -12.79 0.07
N THR A 41 4.48 -13.99 0.63
CA THR A 41 4.21 -15.21 -0.14
C THR A 41 2.88 -15.09 -0.89
N ASP A 42 1.86 -14.48 -0.28
CA ASP A 42 0.57 -14.22 -0.91
C ASP A 42 0.69 -13.27 -2.11
N THR A 43 1.50 -12.21 -1.99
CA THR A 43 1.79 -11.30 -3.11
C THR A 43 2.43 -12.05 -4.29
N ILE A 44 3.35 -12.97 -4.02
CA ILE A 44 3.99 -13.79 -5.07
C ILE A 44 2.98 -14.76 -5.71
N ASN A 45 2.12 -15.38 -4.91
CA ASN A 45 1.09 -16.28 -5.41
C ASN A 45 0.06 -15.55 -6.27
N LEU A 46 -0.33 -14.34 -5.87
CA LEU A 46 -1.17 -13.47 -6.68
C LEU A 46 -0.49 -13.16 -8.01
N LEU A 47 0.77 -12.69 -8.00
CA LEU A 47 1.52 -12.40 -9.24
C LEU A 47 1.56 -13.60 -10.18
N LYS A 48 1.76 -14.82 -9.66
CA LYS A 48 1.78 -16.05 -10.47
C LYS A 48 0.45 -16.37 -11.15
N GLN A 49 -0.67 -15.97 -10.57
CA GLN A 49 -2.02 -16.19 -11.12
C GLN A 49 -2.34 -15.25 -12.29
N HIS A 50 -1.65 -14.13 -12.39
CA HIS A 50 -1.82 -13.16 -13.46
C HIS A 50 -0.94 -13.47 -14.69
N ASP A 51 -1.24 -12.81 -15.80
CA ASP A 51 -0.49 -12.89 -17.05
C ASP A 51 0.85 -12.12 -16.98
N GLU A 52 1.73 -12.34 -17.96
CA GLU A 52 3.07 -11.75 -17.96
C GLU A 52 3.03 -10.21 -18.00
N GLU A 53 2.06 -9.62 -18.71
CA GLU A 53 1.93 -8.17 -18.88
C GLU A 53 1.60 -7.49 -17.55
N TYR A 54 0.63 -8.03 -16.82
CA TYR A 54 0.30 -7.56 -15.47
C TYR A 54 1.50 -7.64 -14.52
N ILE A 55 2.25 -8.75 -14.53
CA ILE A 55 3.44 -8.89 -13.67
C ILE A 55 4.49 -7.83 -14.02
N VAL A 56 4.72 -7.57 -15.31
CA VAL A 56 5.66 -6.54 -15.76
C VAL A 56 5.23 -5.15 -15.28
N GLU A 57 3.94 -4.82 -15.35
CA GLU A 57 3.40 -3.57 -14.84
C GLU A 57 3.67 -3.42 -13.32
N GLN A 58 3.35 -4.45 -12.54
CA GLN A 58 3.60 -4.45 -11.09
C GLN A 58 5.10 -4.32 -10.78
N LEU A 59 5.97 -5.01 -11.53
CA LEU A 59 7.41 -4.91 -11.39
C LEU A 59 7.95 -3.50 -11.66
N ASN A 60 7.35 -2.76 -12.60
CA ASN A 60 7.72 -1.37 -12.85
C ASN A 60 7.27 -0.47 -11.68
N VAL A 61 6.06 -0.66 -11.16
CA VAL A 61 5.53 0.11 -10.01
C VAL A 61 6.39 -0.08 -8.76
N ILE A 62 6.75 -1.32 -8.39
CA ILE A 62 7.52 -1.58 -7.17
C ILE A 62 9.01 -1.19 -7.30
N LYS A 63 9.52 -1.12 -8.53
CA LYS A 63 10.89 -0.64 -8.78
C LYS A 63 10.98 0.85 -8.54
N ASP A 64 10.07 1.61 -9.15
CA ASP A 64 10.06 3.07 -9.11
C ASP A 64 9.23 3.63 -7.95
N PHE A 65 8.84 2.78 -6.99
CA PHE A 65 7.97 3.16 -5.88
C PHE A 65 8.48 4.37 -5.08
N ALA A 66 9.80 4.47 -4.88
CA ALA A 66 10.40 5.62 -4.20
C ALA A 66 10.36 6.92 -5.02
N SER A 67 10.22 6.80 -6.35
CA SER A 67 10.12 7.91 -7.30
C SER A 67 8.66 8.25 -7.64
N LEU A 68 7.71 7.44 -7.20
CA LEU A 68 6.29 7.71 -7.41
C LEU A 68 5.90 8.96 -6.59
N PRO A 69 5.19 9.92 -7.21
CA PRO A 69 4.68 11.06 -6.48
C PRO A 69 3.77 10.59 -5.34
N PRO A 70 3.67 11.33 -4.24
CA PRO A 70 2.80 10.98 -3.11
C PRO A 70 1.32 10.77 -3.50
N SER A 71 0.90 11.17 -4.71
CA SER A 71 -0.41 10.89 -5.29
C SER A 71 -0.64 9.41 -5.66
N HIS A 72 0.41 8.60 -5.82
CA HIS A 72 0.31 7.16 -6.05
C HIS A 72 0.27 6.34 -4.75
N GLN A 73 0.60 6.94 -3.60
CA GLN A 73 0.06 6.47 -2.33
C GLN A 73 -1.43 6.82 -2.37
N ARG A 74 -2.28 5.86 -2.75
CA ARG A 74 -3.73 6.08 -2.95
C ARG A 74 -4.41 6.41 -1.61
N LYS A 75 -4.26 7.65 -1.15
CA LYS A 75 -5.01 8.19 -0.03
C LYS A 75 -6.36 8.64 -0.57
N LEU A 76 -7.40 7.90 -0.24
CA LEU A 76 -8.77 8.28 -0.57
C LEU A 76 -9.20 9.37 0.41
N SER A 77 -9.36 10.60 -0.08
CA SER A 77 -9.89 11.70 0.72
C SER A 77 -11.41 11.76 0.58
N LEU A 78 -12.13 11.69 1.69
CA LEU A 78 -13.59 11.80 1.75
C LEU A 78 -13.99 12.81 2.82
N GLN A 79 -15.18 13.41 2.68
CA GLN A 79 -15.81 14.09 3.80
C GLN A 79 -16.61 13.09 4.63
N CYS A 80 -16.36 13.09 5.94
CA CYS A 80 -17.05 12.25 6.90
C CYS A 80 -17.71 13.11 7.98
N GLN A 81 -18.81 12.61 8.52
CA GLN A 81 -19.48 13.18 9.66
C GLN A 81 -18.96 12.49 10.94
N LEU A 82 -18.19 13.22 11.73
CA LEU A 82 -17.72 12.79 13.05
C LEU A 82 -18.74 13.23 14.10
N SER A 83 -19.29 12.29 14.86
CA SER A 83 -20.16 12.59 16.00
C SER A 83 -19.48 12.20 17.31
N THR A 84 -19.46 13.11 18.26
CA THR A 84 -19.01 12.85 19.63
C THR A 84 -20.06 12.04 20.40
N ILE A 85 -19.61 11.24 21.36
CA ILE A 85 -20.50 10.32 22.11
C ILE A 85 -21.07 11.01 23.35
N ASP A 86 -20.32 11.93 23.94
CA ASP A 86 -20.64 12.60 25.20
C ASP A 86 -21.67 13.72 25.02
N ASP A 87 -21.53 14.55 23.99
CA ASP A 87 -22.43 15.69 23.77
C ASP A 87 -23.14 15.68 22.40
N HIS A 88 -22.96 14.61 21.62
CA HIS A 88 -23.60 14.39 20.31
C HIS A 88 -23.36 15.52 19.29
N GLN A 89 -22.31 16.33 19.49
CA GLN A 89 -21.87 17.30 18.51
C GLN A 89 -21.40 16.61 17.25
N THR A 90 -21.66 17.25 16.12
CA THR A 90 -21.41 16.71 14.79
C THR A 90 -20.50 17.65 14.01
N HIS A 91 -19.42 17.11 13.47
CA HIS A 91 -18.43 17.84 12.69
C HIS A 91 -18.24 17.17 11.34
N VAL A 92 -18.25 17.95 10.27
CA VAL A 92 -17.90 17.46 8.93
C VAL A 92 -16.41 17.67 8.73
N ILE A 93 -15.66 16.58 8.64
CA ILE A 93 -14.19 16.60 8.56
C ILE A 93 -13.68 15.87 7.32
N PRO A 94 -12.58 16.34 6.71
CA PRO A 94 -11.87 15.56 5.69
C PRO A 94 -11.15 14.39 6.36
N VAL A 95 -11.39 13.18 5.88
CA VAL A 95 -10.71 11.96 6.33
C VAL A 95 -9.84 11.43 5.20
N LEU A 96 -8.64 11.00 5.56
CA LEU A 96 -7.72 10.30 4.66
C LEU A 96 -7.78 8.80 4.97
N ILE A 97 -8.25 8.02 4.01
CA ILE A 97 -8.27 6.56 4.10
C ILE A 97 -7.07 6.04 3.32
N ASP A 98 -6.16 5.36 4.03
CA ASP A 98 -5.06 4.62 3.44
C ASP A 98 -5.33 3.12 3.55
N SER A 99 -5.17 2.38 2.44
CA SER A 99 -5.38 0.93 2.44
C SER A 99 -4.21 0.25 3.15
N GLY A 100 -4.43 -0.20 4.39
CA GLY A 100 -3.44 -0.96 5.17
C GLY A 100 -3.03 -0.35 6.51
N CYS A 101 -3.63 0.78 6.93
CA CYS A 101 -3.46 1.26 8.31
C CYS A 101 -4.20 0.33 9.29
N THR A 102 -3.46 -0.21 10.26
CA THR A 102 -4.02 -0.94 11.40
C THR A 102 -4.59 0.02 12.45
N ASP A 103 -4.06 1.25 12.51
CA ASP A 103 -4.44 2.27 13.47
C ASP A 103 -5.08 3.47 12.78
N SER A 104 -6.13 4.00 13.40
CA SER A 104 -6.76 5.26 13.00
C SER A 104 -6.24 6.39 13.87
N ILE A 105 -5.83 7.51 13.26
CA ILE A 105 -5.29 8.68 13.97
C ILE A 105 -6.22 9.87 13.70
N ILE A 106 -6.54 10.60 14.76
CA ILE A 106 -7.26 11.87 14.68
C ILE A 106 -6.25 13.00 14.88
N ASP A 107 -6.38 14.09 14.11
CA ASP A 107 -5.53 15.26 14.26
C ASP A 107 -5.74 15.91 15.65
N GLU A 108 -4.66 15.98 16.43
CA GLU A 108 -4.68 16.57 17.78
C GLU A 108 -5.05 18.06 17.77
N ALA A 109 -4.66 18.81 16.72
CA ALA A 109 -4.99 20.22 16.60
C ALA A 109 -6.51 20.41 16.48
N PHE A 110 -7.17 19.55 15.72
CA PHE A 110 -8.62 19.53 15.57
C PHE A 110 -9.31 19.25 16.92
N VAL A 111 -8.85 18.24 17.67
CA VAL A 111 -9.38 17.91 19.00
C VAL A 111 -9.29 19.10 19.95
N ARG A 112 -8.13 19.76 20.01
CA ARG A 112 -7.91 20.93 20.88
C ARG A 112 -8.75 22.14 20.45
N GLN A 113 -8.85 22.41 19.15
CA GLN A 113 -9.64 23.53 18.62
C GLN A 113 -11.13 23.39 18.95
N HIS A 114 -11.65 22.17 18.89
CA HIS A 114 -13.06 21.88 19.14
C HIS A 114 -13.36 21.45 20.58
N ASN A 115 -12.35 21.47 21.48
CA ASN A 115 -12.45 20.99 22.86
C ASN A 115 -13.12 19.61 22.98
N ILE A 116 -12.80 18.70 22.05
CA ILE A 116 -13.40 17.37 22.00
C ILE A 116 -12.84 16.53 23.16
N SER A 117 -13.74 15.93 23.94
CA SER A 117 -13.38 15.02 25.02
C SER A 117 -12.78 13.73 24.46
N THR A 118 -11.55 13.41 24.86
CA THR A 118 -10.87 12.17 24.45
C THR A 118 -10.67 11.23 25.64
N LYS A 119 -11.04 9.96 25.48
CA LYS A 119 -10.77 8.91 26.46
C LYS A 119 -10.12 7.72 25.75
N PRO A 120 -9.00 7.17 26.26
CA PRO A 120 -8.47 5.92 25.72
C PRO A 120 -9.49 4.80 25.93
N LEU A 121 -9.74 4.03 24.86
CA LEU A 121 -10.53 2.80 24.97
C LEU A 121 -9.72 1.77 25.78
N PRO A 122 -10.37 0.99 26.66
CA PRO A 122 -9.73 -0.04 27.47
C PRO A 122 -9.18 -1.20 26.65
#